data_AF-A0AA90ZA45-F1
#
_entry.id   AF-A0AA90ZA45-F1
#
_cell.length_a   1.000
_cell.length_b   1.000
_cell.length_c   1.000
_cell.angle_alpha   90.00
_cell.angle_beta   90.00
_cell.angle_gamma   90.00
#
_symmetry.space_group_name_H-M   'P 1'
#
loop_
_entity.id
_entity.type
_entity.pdbx_description
1 polymer ?
#
loop_
_entity_poly.entity_id
_entity_poly.type
_entity_poly.pdbx_seq_one_letter_code
_entity_poly.pdbx_strand_id
1 'polypeptide(L)' 'MQIRTIGFERNDSELSASLELSAEKKGKPVPRTDAIIASIALNNGCSLYALDNHFKVFEENGFKLFK' A
#
# COMPACT_ATOMS: atom_id res chain seq x y z
N MET A 1 16.79 18.14 -6.95
CA MET A 1 16.65 16.71 -6.61
C MET A 1 15.49 16.17 -7.45
N GLN A 2 15.74 15.23 -8.36
CA GLN A 2 14.67 14.60 -9.14
C GLN A 2 14.22 13.35 -8.40
N ILE A 3 12.97 13.32 -7.95
CA ILE A 3 12.38 12.13 -7.33
C ILE A 3 11.93 11.21 -8.46
N ARG A 4 12.34 9.94 -8.39
CA ARG A 4 11.92 8.92 -9.37
C ARG A 4 10.44 8.62 -9.16
N THR A 5 9.65 8.75 -10.21
CA THR A 5 8.26 8.30 -10.23
C THR A 5 8.22 6.81 -10.63
N ILE A 6 7.40 6.03 -9.95
CA ILE A 6 7.12 4.63 -10.26
C ILE A 6 5.66 4.56 -10.74
N GLY A 7 5.41 3.82 -11.83
CA GLY A 7 4.08 3.63 -12.38
C GLY A 7 3.27 2.58 -11.60
N PHE A 8 1.96 2.57 -11.83
CA PHE A 8 1.07 1.50 -11.35
C PHE A 8 0.93 0.44 -12.44
N GLU A 9 1.37 -0.77 -12.15
CA GLU A 9 1.42 -1.89 -13.10
C GLU A 9 0.32 -2.92 -12.82
N ARG A 10 0.15 -3.89 -13.74
CA ARG A 10 -0.86 -4.95 -13.59
C ARG A 10 -0.75 -5.70 -12.25
N ASN A 11 0.47 -6.03 -11.83
CA ASN A 11 0.69 -6.76 -10.57
C ASN A 11 0.28 -5.93 -9.34
N ASP A 12 0.41 -4.60 -9.42
CA ASP A 12 -0.06 -3.69 -8.36
C ASP A 12 -1.58 -3.66 -8.30
N SER A 13 -2.25 -3.81 -9.45
CA SER A 13 -3.72 -3.89 -9.52
C SER A 13 -4.27 -5.11 -8.82
N GLU A 14 -3.72 -6.29 -9.06
CA GLU A 14 -4.17 -7.53 -8.43
C GLU A 14 -3.94 -7.50 -6.90
N LEU A 15 -2.78 -7.00 -6.48
CA LEU A 15 -2.46 -6.86 -5.06
C LEU A 15 -3.32 -5.79 -4.37
N SER A 16 -3.56 -4.63 -5.00
CA SER A 16 -4.39 -3.57 -4.41
C SER A 16 -5.83 -4.04 -4.13
N ALA A 17 -6.45 -4.76 -5.07
CA ALA A 17 -7.77 -5.34 -4.88
C ALA A 17 -7.79 -6.36 -3.75
N SER A 18 -6.73 -7.17 -3.63
CA SER A 18 -6.59 -8.17 -2.57
C SER A 18 -6.43 -7.51 -1.18
N LEU A 19 -5.68 -6.41 -1.09
CA LEU A 19 -5.50 -5.64 0.14
C LEU A 19 -6.81 -4.97 0.58
N GLU A 20 -7.51 -4.34 -0.35
CA GLU A 20 -8.80 -3.68 -0.10
C GLU A 20 -9.83 -4.69 0.44
N LEU A 21 -10.02 -5.82 -0.26
CA LEU A 21 -10.94 -6.87 0.15
C LEU A 21 -10.54 -7.50 1.50
N SER A 22 -9.25 -7.67 1.77
CA SER A 22 -8.76 -8.19 3.05
C SER A 22 -9.08 -7.23 4.20
N ALA A 23 -8.87 -5.93 3.98
CA ALA A 23 -9.12 -4.89 4.97
C ALA A 23 -10.63 -4.76 5.28
N GLU A 24 -11.47 -4.81 4.24
CA GLU A 24 -12.94 -4.86 4.38
C GLU A 24 -13.40 -6.07 5.20
N LYS A 25 -12.91 -7.27 4.90
CA LYS A 25 -13.22 -8.50 5.64
C LYS A 25 -12.84 -8.43 7.12
N LYS A 26 -11.84 -7.61 7.46
CA LYS A 26 -11.39 -7.36 8.84
C LYS A 26 -12.16 -6.23 9.53
N GLY A 27 -13.18 -5.65 8.88
CA GLY A 27 -13.94 -4.51 9.40
C GLY A 27 -13.16 -3.20 9.42
N LYS A 28 -12.08 -3.12 8.63
CA LYS A 28 -11.20 -1.95 8.52
C LYS A 28 -11.13 -1.50 7.05
N PRO A 29 -12.22 -0.98 6.46
CA PRO A 29 -12.18 -0.53 5.07
C PRO A 29 -11.11 0.56 4.89
N VAL A 30 -10.44 0.52 3.75
CA VAL A 30 -9.33 1.44 3.41
C VAL A 30 -9.68 2.20 2.14
N PRO A 31 -9.21 3.45 1.98
CA PRO A 31 -9.30 4.13 0.70
C PRO A 31 -8.57 3.34 -0.38
N ARG A 32 -9.18 3.19 -1.56
CA ARG A 32 -8.57 2.50 -2.70
C ARG A 32 -7.18 3.05 -3.05
N THR A 33 -6.98 4.36 -2.96
CA THR A 33 -5.69 5.01 -3.21
C THR A 33 -4.61 4.52 -2.24
N ASP A 34 -4.94 4.29 -0.97
CA ASP A 34 -4.00 3.78 0.02
C ASP A 34 -3.61 2.34 -0.31
N ALA A 35 -4.57 1.52 -0.76
CA ALA A 35 -4.30 0.16 -1.24
C ALA A 35 -3.42 0.13 -2.49
N ILE A 36 -3.59 1.09 -3.41
CA ILE A 36 -2.74 1.27 -4.60
C ILE A 36 -1.31 1.67 -4.22
N ILE A 37 -1.16 2.68 -3.36
CA ILE A 37 0.16 3.11 -2.88
C ILE A 37 0.85 1.96 -2.16
N ALA A 38 0.11 1.22 -1.33
CA ALA A 38 0.64 0.08 -0.60
C ALA A 38 1.08 -1.06 -1.55
N SER A 39 0.30 -1.36 -2.59
CA SER A 39 0.67 -2.41 -3.53
C SER A 39 1.92 -2.07 -4.34
N ILE A 40 2.05 -0.82 -4.82
CA ILE A 40 3.24 -0.34 -5.50
C ILE A 40 4.47 -0.49 -4.60
N ALA A 41 4.38 -0.06 -3.34
CA ALA A 41 5.51 -0.13 -2.41
C ALA A 41 5.89 -1.59 -2.08
N LEU A 42 4.93 -2.49 -1.87
CA LEU A 42 5.20 -3.91 -1.61
C LEU A 42 5.88 -4.58 -2.80
N ASN A 43 5.32 -4.42 -4.00
CA ASN A 43 5.85 -5.05 -5.21
C ASN A 43 7.25 -4.55 -5.58
N ASN A 44 7.59 -3.31 -5.20
CA ASN A 44 8.91 -2.73 -5.41
C ASN A 44 9.85 -2.86 -4.20
N GLY A 45 9.45 -3.58 -3.13
CA GLY A 45 10.26 -3.74 -1.92
C GLY A 45 10.60 -2.42 -1.21
N CYS A 46 9.79 -1.39 -1.42
CA CYS A 46 10.00 -0.06 -0.88
C CYS A 46 9.44 0.04 0.54
N SER A 47 9.99 0.96 1.33
CA SER A 47 9.36 1.42 2.57
C SER A 47 8.65 2.75 2.29
N LEU A 48 7.48 2.96 2.89
CA LEU A 48 6.68 4.16 2.68
C LEU A 48 6.91 5.15 3.83
N TYR A 49 7.11 6.41 3.49
CA TYR A 49 7.04 7.52 4.44
C TYR A 49 5.65 8.16 4.35
N ALA A 50 4.92 8.19 5.46
CA ALA A 50 3.60 8.79 5.56
C ALA A 50 3.56 9.73 6.77
N LEU A 51 2.78 10.80 6.67
CA LEU A 51 2.63 11.79 7.76
C LEU A 51 1.58 11.37 8.80
N ASP A 52 0.86 10.29 8.53
CA ASP A 52 -0.23 9.79 9.34
C ASP A 52 -0.16 8.25 9.48
N ASN A 53 -1.24 7.67 10.02
CA ASN A 53 -1.34 6.25 10.32
C ASN A 53 -2.19 5.47 9.31
N HIS A 54 -2.53 6.04 8.14
CA HIS A 54 -3.43 5.40 7.16
C HIS A 54 -2.97 4.00 6.74
N PHE A 55 -1.65 3.83 6.63
CA PHE A 55 -1.02 2.60 6.13
C PHE A 55 -0.74 1.54 7.19
N LYS A 56 -1.01 1.81 8.48
CA LYS A 56 -0.74 0.85 9.57
C LYS A 56 -1.48 -0.47 9.41
N VAL A 57 -2.68 -0.43 8.83
CA VAL A 57 -3.50 -1.62 8.55
C VAL A 57 -2.78 -2.63 7.65
N PHE A 58 -1.82 -2.18 6.84
CA PHE A 58 -1.06 -3.03 5.93
C PHE A 58 0.23 -3.59 6.53
N GLU A 59 0.67 -3.19 7.73
CA GLU A 59 1.89 -3.75 8.36
C GLU A 59 1.79 -5.28 8.55
N GLU A 60 0.58 -5.80 8.80
CA GLU A 60 0.27 -7.24 8.86
C GLU A 60 0.55 -7.96 7.54
N ASN A 61 0.58 -7.25 6.41
CA ASN A 61 0.87 -7.76 5.07
C ASN A 61 2.35 -7.62 4.69
N GLY A 62 3.23 -7.30 5.65
CA GLY A 62 4.66 -7.07 5.40
C GLY A 62 4.99 -5.67 4.91
N PHE A 63 4.02 -4.73 4.99
CA PHE A 63 4.22 -3.33 4.65
C PHE A 63 5.20 -2.66 5.62
N LYS A 64 6.16 -1.89 5.09
CA LYS A 64 7.19 -1.23 5.90
C LYS A 64 6.98 0.28 5.89
N LEU A 65 6.72 0.83 7.07
CA LEU A 65 6.69 2.27 7.29
C LEU A 65 8.06 2.76 7.75
N PHE A 66 8.55 3.85 7.15
CA PHE A 66 9.66 4.60 7.72
C PHE A 66 9.19 5.24 9.04
N LYS A 67 10.00 5.10 10.08
CA LYS A 67 9.79 5.70 11.41
C LYS A 67 10.82 6.79 11.64
#